data_AF-A0AAC9FSQ0-F1
#
_entry.id   AF-A0AAC9FSQ0-F1
#
_cell.length_a   1.000
_cell.length_b   1.000
_cell.length_c   1.000
_cell.angle_alpha   90.00
_cell.angle_beta   90.00
_cell.angle_gamma   90.00
#
_symmetry.space_group_name_H-M   'P 1'
#
loop_
_entity.id
_entity.type
_entity.pdbx_description
1 polymer ?
#
loop_
_entity_poly.entity_id
_entity_poly.type
_entity_poly.pdbx_seq_one_letter_code
_entity_poly.pdbx_strand_id
1 'polypeptide(L)'
;MKPTRILLATSAALLIALPAAALAFVKPLRVVAPSLMPGVSCPLPNICTDNIASLSDAQRLYQEGYAKTADVVGPFQRAPRMVFCTTTACANTFGIGRRAAEAVGNLGLVIAPRGWHTYYVTHELIHFRQAEVLGNYAVATRPGWLIEGMAYALSDDPRHPLGEPFEQWRSRFEAWHATLGTRDLWDAASDIR
;
A
#
# COMPACT_ATOMS: atom_id res chain seq x y z
N MET A 1 12.66 30.72 -33.95
CA MET A 1 12.39 30.79 -32.48
C MET A 1 13.71 30.61 -31.74
N LYS A 2 14.01 31.43 -30.71
CA LYS A 2 15.30 31.36 -30.00
C LYS A 2 15.50 29.96 -29.38
N PRO A 3 16.71 29.36 -29.44
CA PRO A 3 16.98 28.00 -28.95
C PRO A 3 16.54 27.79 -27.49
N THR A 4 16.61 28.82 -26.65
CA THR A 4 16.11 28.83 -25.27
C THR A 4 14.60 28.56 -25.17
N ARG A 5 13.78 29.09 -26.10
CA ARG A 5 12.33 28.85 -26.13
C ARG A 5 11.99 27.42 -26.55
N ILE A 6 12.82 26.81 -27.40
CA ILE A 6 12.65 25.41 -27.82
C ILE A 6 13.02 24.47 -26.66
N LEU A 7 14.14 24.72 -25.98
CA LEU A 7 14.56 23.99 -24.77
C LEU A 7 13.52 24.07 -23.65
N LEU A 8 12.97 25.27 -23.39
CA LEU A 8 11.91 25.45 -22.39
C LEU A 8 10.63 24.68 -22.77
N ALA A 9 10.23 24.72 -24.05
CA ALA A 9 9.03 24.02 -24.51
C ALA A 9 9.20 22.49 -24.48
N THR A 10 10.36 21.96 -24.87
CA THR A 10 10.63 20.52 -24.80
C THR A 10 10.73 20.01 -23.37
N SER A 11 11.36 20.76 -22.46
CA SER A 11 11.39 20.42 -21.03
C SER A 11 9.98 20.41 -20.42
N ALA A 12 9.15 21.40 -20.73
CA ALA A 12 7.77 21.44 -20.26
C ALA A 12 6.92 20.28 -20.80
N ALA A 13 7.08 19.94 -22.08
CA ALA A 13 6.39 18.79 -22.67
C ALA A 13 6.81 17.46 -22.02
N LEU A 14 8.11 17.27 -21.74
CA LEU A 14 8.61 16.07 -21.06
C LEU A 14 8.06 15.94 -19.63
N LEU A 15 8.00 17.05 -18.90
CA LEU A 15 7.47 17.08 -17.52
C LEU A 15 6.01 16.67 -17.42
N ILE A 16 5.23 16.81 -18.49
CA ILE A 16 3.82 16.39 -18.56
C ILE A 16 3.70 14.98 -19.14
N ALA A 17 4.42 14.68 -20.22
CA ALA A 17 4.32 13.42 -20.94
C ALA A 17 4.80 12.23 -20.09
N LEU A 18 5.85 12.38 -19.29
CA LEU A 18 6.40 11.30 -18.47
C LEU A 18 5.44 10.84 -17.36
N PRO A 19 4.87 11.71 -16.50
CA PRO A 19 3.87 11.29 -15.52
C PRO A 19 2.61 10.71 -16.17
N ALA A 20 2.16 11.28 -17.29
CA ALA A 20 1.01 10.76 -18.03
C ALA A 20 1.28 9.34 -18.56
N ALA A 21 2.46 9.12 -19.16
CA ALA A 21 2.87 7.78 -19.60
C ALA A 21 3.01 6.81 -18.43
N ALA A 22 3.59 7.23 -17.30
CA ALA A 22 3.69 6.41 -16.10
C ALA A 22 2.30 5.96 -15.61
N LEU A 23 1.34 6.88 -15.49
CA LEU A 23 -0.04 6.55 -15.12
C LEU A 23 -0.75 5.65 -16.16
N ALA A 24 -0.48 5.86 -17.45
CA ALA A 24 -1.08 5.08 -18.52
C ALA A 24 -0.58 3.62 -18.53
N PHE A 25 0.74 3.42 -18.41
CA PHE A 25 1.38 2.12 -18.63
C PHE A 25 1.73 1.36 -17.34
N VAL A 26 1.96 2.04 -16.21
CA VAL A 26 2.30 1.40 -14.92
C VAL A 26 1.08 1.44 -14.01
N LYS A 27 0.20 0.44 -14.15
CA LYS A 27 -1.11 0.44 -13.48
C LYS A 27 -1.07 0.70 -11.97
N PRO A 28 -0.14 0.14 -11.18
CA PRO A 28 -0.09 0.42 -9.74
C PRO A 28 0.08 1.91 -9.42
N LEU A 29 0.80 2.68 -10.24
CA LEU A 29 1.02 4.12 -9.99
C LEU A 29 -0.26 4.97 -10.10
N ARG A 30 -1.36 4.41 -10.63
CA ARG A 30 -2.66 5.09 -10.70
C ARG A 30 -3.21 5.47 -9.32
N VAL A 31 -2.74 4.84 -8.23
CA VAL A 31 -3.10 5.22 -6.85
C VAL A 31 -2.68 6.63 -6.46
N VAL A 32 -1.76 7.26 -7.19
CA VAL A 32 -1.35 8.66 -6.94
C VAL A 32 -2.48 9.63 -7.31
N ALA A 33 -3.22 9.33 -8.38
CA ALA A 33 -4.31 10.17 -8.90
C ALA A 33 -5.55 9.32 -9.26
N PRO A 34 -6.17 8.65 -8.28
CA PRO A 34 -7.22 7.67 -8.52
C PRO A 34 -8.49 8.28 -9.13
N SER A 35 -8.80 9.55 -8.86
CA SER A 35 -9.95 10.25 -9.44
C SER A 35 -9.84 10.47 -10.96
N LEU A 36 -8.67 10.26 -11.56
CA LEU A 36 -8.51 10.28 -13.01
C LEU A 36 -8.90 8.95 -13.66
N MET A 37 -9.11 7.91 -12.85
CA MET A 37 -9.44 6.57 -13.35
C MET A 37 -10.95 6.45 -13.59
N PRO A 38 -11.37 5.85 -14.72
CA PRO A 38 -12.78 5.67 -15.03
C PRO A 38 -13.54 4.95 -13.90
N GLY A 39 -14.65 5.54 -13.47
CA GLY A 39 -15.52 4.96 -12.44
C GLY A 39 -15.04 5.11 -11.01
N VAL A 40 -13.88 5.71 -10.74
CA VAL A 40 -13.37 5.92 -9.36
C VAL A 40 -13.67 7.34 -8.90
N SER A 41 -14.33 7.46 -7.75
CA SER A 41 -14.62 8.73 -7.09
C SER A 41 -13.87 8.84 -5.77
N CYS A 42 -13.44 10.05 -5.39
CA CYS A 42 -12.74 10.32 -4.13
C CYS A 42 -13.55 11.27 -3.25
N PRO A 43 -14.61 10.77 -2.58
CA PRO A 43 -15.49 11.61 -1.75
C PRO A 43 -14.79 12.15 -0.48
N LEU A 44 -13.69 11.53 -0.05
CA LEU A 44 -12.88 11.98 1.09
C LEU A 44 -11.41 12.10 0.68
N PRO A 45 -10.58 12.92 1.36
CA PRO A 45 -9.17 13.15 0.97
C PRO A 45 -8.31 11.88 0.85
N ASN A 46 -8.61 10.89 1.69
CA ASN A 46 -7.84 9.64 1.82
C ASN A 46 -8.59 8.39 1.37
N ILE A 47 -9.87 8.52 0.97
CA ILE A 47 -10.71 7.38 0.57
C ILE A 47 -11.30 7.66 -0.80
N CYS A 48 -10.99 6.76 -1.72
CA CYS A 48 -11.62 6.67 -3.02
C CYS A 48 -12.33 5.33 -3.17
N THR A 49 -13.35 5.27 -4.01
CA THR A 49 -14.12 4.05 -4.26
C THR A 49 -14.80 4.10 -5.63
N ASP A 50 -15.10 2.94 -6.21
CA ASP A 50 -15.95 2.81 -7.39
C ASP A 50 -17.45 2.82 -7.07
N ASN A 51 -17.82 2.81 -5.78
CA ASN A 51 -19.22 2.81 -5.35
C ASN A 51 -19.42 3.67 -4.10
N ILE A 52 -20.01 4.86 -4.28
CA ILE A 52 -20.31 5.79 -3.18
C ILE A 52 -21.26 5.17 -2.14
N ALA A 53 -22.12 4.24 -2.52
CA ALA A 53 -23.02 3.57 -1.57
C ALA A 53 -22.26 2.73 -0.53
N SER A 54 -21.01 2.33 -0.82
CA SER A 54 -20.15 1.58 0.10
C SER A 54 -19.17 2.46 0.88
N LEU A 55 -19.31 3.79 0.83
CA LEU A 55 -18.39 4.73 1.47
C LEU A 55 -18.33 4.57 2.99
N SER A 56 -19.47 4.31 3.65
CA SER A 56 -19.50 4.11 5.11
C SER A 56 -18.67 2.90 5.54
N ASP A 57 -18.76 1.81 4.79
CA ASP A 57 -17.99 0.59 5.04
C ASP A 57 -16.50 0.80 4.76
N ALA A 58 -16.16 1.49 3.66
CA ALA A 58 -14.78 1.86 3.35
C ALA A 58 -14.17 2.76 4.45
N GLN A 59 -14.94 3.72 4.95
CA GLN A 59 -14.51 4.59 6.05
C GLN A 59 -14.30 3.81 7.34
N ARG A 60 -15.21 2.90 7.69
CA ARG A 60 -15.06 2.03 8.86
C ARG A 60 -13.79 1.19 8.76
N LEU A 61 -13.59 0.49 7.63
CA LEU A 61 -12.40 -0.33 7.39
C LEU A 61 -11.11 0.49 7.43
N TYR A 62 -11.12 1.70 6.85
CA TYR A 62 -9.99 2.63 6.91
C TYR A 62 -9.63 2.97 8.36
N GLN A 63 -10.62 3.36 9.18
CA GLN A 63 -10.36 3.80 10.55
C GLN A 63 -9.92 2.64 11.45
N GLU A 64 -10.57 1.49 11.34
CA GLU A 64 -10.19 0.29 12.10
C GLU A 64 -8.77 -0.16 11.74
N GLY A 65 -8.47 -0.27 10.44
CA GLY A 65 -7.14 -0.66 9.96
C GLY A 65 -6.08 0.36 10.36
N TYR A 66 -6.34 1.66 10.20
CA TYR A 66 -5.42 2.73 10.59
C TYR A 66 -5.09 2.66 12.08
N ALA A 67 -6.11 2.58 12.93
CA ALA A 67 -5.94 2.53 14.38
C ALA A 67 -5.16 1.27 14.80
N LYS A 68 -5.50 0.11 14.25
CA LYS A 68 -4.79 -1.15 14.53
C LYS A 68 -3.34 -1.08 14.09
N THR A 69 -3.05 -0.63 12.86
CA THR A 69 -1.66 -0.53 12.39
C THR A 69 -0.85 0.46 13.24
N ALA A 70 -1.43 1.60 13.61
CA ALA A 70 -0.76 2.58 14.44
C ALA A 70 -0.39 2.04 15.83
N ASP A 71 -1.21 1.14 16.39
CA ASP A 71 -0.94 0.46 17.66
C ASP A 71 0.24 -0.51 17.57
N VAL A 72 0.34 -1.29 16.50
CA VAL A 72 1.36 -2.36 16.38
C VAL A 72 2.69 -1.91 15.79
N VAL A 73 2.69 -0.88 14.94
CA VAL A 73 3.91 -0.46 14.21
C VAL A 73 4.15 1.06 14.24
N GLY A 74 3.42 1.77 15.12
CA GLY A 74 3.56 3.21 15.35
C GLY A 74 2.84 4.08 14.31
N PRO A 75 2.80 5.40 14.55
CA PRO A 75 2.03 6.33 13.73
C PRO A 75 2.61 6.50 12.32
N PHE A 76 1.73 6.78 11.35
CA PHE A 76 2.12 7.10 9.97
C PHE A 76 2.71 8.51 9.87
N GLN A 77 3.69 8.71 9.00
CA GLN A 77 4.22 10.06 8.69
C GLN A 77 3.18 10.88 7.92
N ARG A 78 2.36 10.22 7.10
CA ARG A 78 1.25 10.85 6.38
C ARG A 78 0.05 9.92 6.32
N ALA A 79 -1.15 10.50 6.29
CA ALA A 79 -2.37 9.72 6.13
C ALA A 79 -2.32 8.94 4.80
N PRO A 80 -2.42 7.60 4.81
CA PRO A 80 -2.41 6.80 3.59
C PRO A 80 -3.68 7.06 2.78
N ARG A 81 -3.56 7.17 1.46
CA ARG A 81 -4.73 7.17 0.55
C ARG A 81 -5.04 5.75 0.12
N MET A 82 -6.31 5.38 0.19
CA MET A 82 -6.79 4.05 -0.19
C MET A 82 -7.88 4.13 -1.25
N VAL A 83 -7.83 3.21 -2.21
CA VAL A 83 -8.92 2.97 -3.16
C VAL A 83 -9.64 1.68 -2.78
N PHE A 84 -10.88 1.80 -2.33
CA PHE A 84 -11.75 0.68 -2.00
C PHE A 84 -12.59 0.29 -3.21
N CYS A 85 -12.14 -0.76 -3.92
CA CYS A 85 -12.85 -1.31 -5.06
C CYS A 85 -13.90 -2.34 -4.63
N THR A 86 -15.15 -2.09 -4.96
CA THR A 86 -16.27 -3.04 -4.82
C THR A 86 -16.36 -4.01 -5.98
N THR A 87 -15.75 -3.68 -7.12
CA THR A 87 -15.70 -4.56 -8.30
C THR A 87 -14.28 -4.99 -8.68
N THR A 88 -14.18 -6.16 -9.34
CA THR A 88 -12.93 -6.63 -9.95
C THR A 88 -12.47 -5.68 -11.08
N ALA A 89 -13.40 -5.02 -11.77
CA ALA A 89 -13.08 -4.05 -12.82
C ALA A 89 -12.33 -2.84 -12.26
N CYS A 90 -12.76 -2.31 -11.11
CA CYS A 90 -12.01 -1.28 -10.38
C CYS A 90 -10.61 -1.77 -9.99
N ALA A 91 -10.50 -2.95 -9.36
CA ALA A 91 -9.19 -3.49 -8.94
C ALA A 91 -8.23 -3.69 -10.13
N ASN A 92 -8.74 -4.16 -11.27
CA ASN A 92 -7.97 -4.33 -12.51
C ASN A 92 -7.46 -3.01 -13.10
N THR A 93 -8.11 -1.89 -12.79
CA THR A 93 -7.63 -0.56 -13.17
C THR A 93 -6.31 -0.24 -12.49
N PHE A 94 -6.06 -0.74 -11.29
CA PHE A 94 -4.79 -0.56 -10.58
C PHE A 94 -3.79 -1.71 -10.79
N GLY A 95 -4.21 -2.80 -11.42
CA GLY A 95 -3.31 -3.88 -11.84
C GLY A 95 -2.83 -4.80 -10.72
N ILE A 96 -3.57 -4.90 -9.62
CA ILE A 96 -3.22 -5.71 -8.45
C ILE A 96 -3.45 -7.24 -8.65
N GLY A 97 -3.91 -7.63 -9.84
CA GLY A 97 -4.10 -9.03 -10.22
C GLY A 97 -5.10 -9.76 -9.32
N ARG A 98 -4.68 -10.91 -8.77
CA ARG A 98 -5.52 -11.75 -7.89
C ARG A 98 -5.41 -11.38 -6.40
N ARG A 99 -4.57 -10.41 -6.04
CA ARG A 99 -4.34 -10.02 -4.65
C ARG A 99 -5.62 -9.46 -4.04
N ALA A 100 -5.79 -9.65 -2.73
CA ALA A 100 -6.95 -9.12 -2.02
C ALA A 100 -6.80 -7.60 -1.79
N ALA A 101 -5.58 -7.14 -1.64
CA ALA A 101 -5.21 -5.74 -1.58
C ALA A 101 -3.72 -5.59 -2.00
N GLU A 102 -3.26 -4.36 -2.17
CA GLU A 102 -1.85 -4.06 -2.48
C GLU A 102 -1.50 -2.63 -2.03
N ALA A 103 -0.44 -2.50 -1.25
CA ALA A 103 0.25 -1.25 -0.99
C ALA A 103 1.26 -0.96 -2.11
N VAL A 104 1.14 0.20 -2.74
CA VAL A 104 2.10 0.67 -3.74
C VAL A 104 3.16 1.50 -3.03
N GLY A 105 4.05 0.78 -2.33
CA GLY A 105 5.02 1.39 -1.45
C GLY A 105 4.35 2.31 -0.43
N ASN A 106 4.95 3.48 -0.20
CA ASN A 106 4.33 4.53 0.60
C ASN A 106 3.53 5.53 -0.24
N LEU A 107 3.01 5.20 -1.43
CA LEU A 107 2.24 6.12 -2.29
C LEU A 107 0.74 6.08 -2.00
N GLY A 108 0.18 4.88 -1.89
CA GLY A 108 -1.24 4.62 -1.64
C GLY A 108 -1.53 3.13 -1.70
N LEU A 109 -2.77 2.74 -1.39
CA LEU A 109 -3.20 1.36 -1.33
C LEU A 109 -4.44 1.13 -2.20
N VAL A 110 -4.62 -0.11 -2.64
CA VAL A 110 -5.85 -0.56 -3.33
C VAL A 110 -6.38 -1.79 -2.63
N ILE A 111 -7.67 -1.77 -2.30
CA ILE A 111 -8.39 -2.89 -1.68
C ILE A 111 -9.32 -3.47 -2.74
N ALA A 112 -9.08 -4.73 -3.15
CA ALA A 112 -9.96 -5.46 -4.06
C ALA A 112 -11.23 -5.91 -3.31
N PRO A 113 -12.29 -6.38 -4.00
CA PRO A 113 -13.53 -6.79 -3.34
C PRO A 113 -13.33 -7.84 -2.24
N ARG A 114 -12.41 -8.79 -2.45
CA ARG A 114 -12.06 -9.82 -1.45
C ARG A 114 -11.28 -9.27 -0.25
N GLY A 115 -10.72 -8.07 -0.34
CA GLY A 115 -9.91 -7.42 0.68
C GLY A 115 -10.70 -6.56 1.66
N TRP A 116 -12.04 -6.55 1.58
CA TRP A 116 -12.92 -5.77 2.47
C TRP A 116 -13.03 -6.39 3.86
N HIS A 117 -11.88 -6.65 4.48
CA HIS A 117 -11.72 -7.16 5.82
C HIS A 117 -10.61 -6.37 6.51
N THR A 118 -10.78 -6.09 7.80
CA THR A 118 -9.86 -5.27 8.57
C THR A 118 -8.44 -5.82 8.56
N TYR A 119 -8.25 -7.15 8.65
CA TYR A 119 -6.90 -7.75 8.61
C TYR A 119 -6.17 -7.54 7.27
N TYR A 120 -6.88 -7.54 6.13
CA TYR A 120 -6.24 -7.21 4.83
C TYR A 120 -5.86 -5.73 4.75
N VAL A 121 -6.70 -4.84 5.29
CA VAL A 121 -6.39 -3.39 5.34
C VAL A 121 -5.19 -3.14 6.24
N THR A 122 -5.16 -3.75 7.44
CA THR A 122 -4.03 -3.66 8.37
C THR A 122 -2.75 -4.22 7.75
N HIS A 123 -2.82 -5.36 7.04
CA HIS A 123 -1.68 -5.96 6.33
C HIS A 123 -1.04 -4.97 5.36
N GLU A 124 -1.82 -4.38 4.46
CA GLU A 124 -1.29 -3.43 3.48
C GLU A 124 -0.84 -2.10 4.12
N LEU A 125 -1.49 -1.68 5.21
CA LEU A 125 -1.05 -0.52 5.97
C LEU A 125 0.30 -0.74 6.65
N ILE A 126 0.58 -1.96 7.11
CA ILE A 126 1.91 -2.33 7.61
C ILE A 126 2.95 -2.21 6.49
N HIS A 127 2.66 -2.66 5.27
CA HIS A 127 3.54 -2.44 4.11
C HIS A 127 3.76 -0.97 3.79
N PHE A 128 2.70 -0.16 3.83
CA PHE A 128 2.82 1.29 3.65
C PHE A 128 3.76 1.89 4.70
N ARG A 129 3.60 1.48 5.97
CA ARG A 129 4.45 1.95 7.07
C ARG A 129 5.90 1.47 6.93
N GLN A 130 6.13 0.22 6.55
CA GLN A 130 7.46 -0.30 6.22
C GLN A 130 8.12 0.57 5.14
N ALA A 131 7.38 0.97 4.11
CA ALA A 131 7.89 1.82 3.06
C ALA A 131 8.19 3.26 3.52
N GLU A 132 7.42 3.82 4.46
CA GLU A 132 7.73 5.11 5.09
C GLU A 132 9.03 5.08 5.90
N VAL A 133 9.29 3.99 6.62
CA VAL A 133 10.41 3.90 7.57
C VAL A 133 11.68 3.38 6.90
N LEU A 134 11.57 2.29 6.14
CA LEU A 134 12.69 1.58 5.54
C LEU A 134 12.99 2.08 4.12
N GLY A 135 12.01 2.73 3.49
CA GLY A 135 12.05 3.14 2.09
C GLY A 135 11.54 2.06 1.13
N ASN A 136 10.97 2.51 0.00
CA ASN A 136 10.38 1.63 -1.02
C ASN A 136 11.37 0.58 -1.58
N TYR A 137 12.64 0.96 -1.74
CA TYR A 137 13.68 0.03 -2.21
C TYR A 137 13.89 -1.12 -1.22
N ALA A 138 14.00 -0.81 0.07
CA ALA A 138 14.19 -1.81 1.10
C ALA A 138 13.00 -2.78 1.17
N VAL A 139 11.76 -2.28 1.09
CA VAL A 139 10.56 -3.13 1.04
C VAL A 139 10.60 -4.09 -0.15
N ALA A 140 11.10 -3.65 -1.31
CA ALA A 140 11.18 -4.48 -2.51
C ALA A 140 12.32 -5.52 -2.49
N THR A 141 13.39 -5.30 -1.72
CA THR A 141 14.59 -6.14 -1.77
C THR A 141 14.90 -6.93 -0.50
N ARG A 142 14.37 -6.52 0.66
CA ARG A 142 14.62 -7.21 1.93
C ARG A 142 13.96 -8.58 1.96
N PRO A 143 14.41 -9.48 2.86
CA PRO A 143 13.87 -10.82 2.92
C PRO A 143 12.35 -10.84 3.15
N GLY A 144 11.63 -11.70 2.42
CA GLY A 144 10.17 -11.82 2.51
C GLY A 144 9.68 -12.14 3.93
N TRP A 145 10.46 -12.88 4.72
CA TRP A 145 10.12 -13.14 6.12
C TRP A 145 10.04 -11.87 6.96
N LEU A 146 10.81 -10.83 6.66
CA LEU A 146 10.73 -9.56 7.37
C LEU A 146 9.56 -8.73 6.87
N ILE A 147 9.41 -8.60 5.55
CA ILE A 147 8.43 -7.70 4.93
C ILE A 147 7.01 -8.28 5.02
N GLU A 148 6.77 -9.43 4.39
CA GLU A 148 5.48 -10.12 4.38
C GLU A 148 5.21 -10.77 5.74
N GLY A 149 6.22 -11.39 6.37
CA GLY A 149 6.03 -12.04 7.66
C GLY A 149 5.57 -11.07 8.76
N MET A 150 6.11 -9.85 8.80
CA MET A 150 5.63 -8.78 9.69
C MET A 150 4.17 -8.42 9.42
N ALA A 151 3.81 -8.22 8.14
CA ALA A 151 2.47 -7.83 7.76
C ALA A 151 1.44 -8.92 8.13
N TYR A 152 1.76 -10.20 7.90
CA TYR A 152 0.91 -11.31 8.32
C TYR A 152 0.83 -11.48 9.84
N ALA A 153 1.95 -11.32 10.55
CA ALA A 153 2.00 -11.54 12.00
C ALA A 153 1.26 -10.46 12.79
N LEU A 154 1.31 -9.20 12.34
CA LEU A 154 0.79 -8.05 13.09
C LEU A 154 -0.59 -7.56 12.60
N SER A 155 -1.15 -8.18 11.56
CA SER A 155 -2.46 -7.78 10.99
C SER A 155 -3.68 -8.44 11.64
N ASP A 156 -3.49 -9.30 12.64
CA ASP A 156 -4.53 -10.22 13.18
C ASP A 156 -5.16 -11.10 12.09
N ASP A 157 -4.40 -11.49 11.05
CA ASP A 157 -4.91 -12.38 10.02
C ASP A 157 -5.32 -13.74 10.61
N PRO A 158 -6.61 -14.13 10.54
CA PRO A 158 -7.08 -15.35 11.20
C PRO A 158 -6.69 -16.62 10.43
N ARG A 159 -6.14 -16.50 9.22
CA ARG A 159 -5.82 -17.65 8.37
C ARG A 159 -4.61 -18.38 8.94
N HIS A 160 -4.78 -19.66 9.22
CA HIS A 160 -3.71 -20.55 9.64
C HIS A 160 -4.03 -22.00 9.24
N PRO A 161 -3.18 -22.67 8.44
CA PRO A 161 -1.98 -22.12 7.82
C PRO A 161 -2.32 -21.15 6.67
N LEU A 162 -1.43 -20.20 6.43
CA LEU A 162 -1.34 -19.45 5.18
C LEU A 162 -0.76 -20.35 4.07
N GLY A 163 -0.88 -19.91 2.81
CA GLY A 163 -0.17 -20.57 1.71
C GLY A 163 1.34 -20.33 1.81
N GLU A 164 2.15 -21.33 1.51
CA GLU A 164 3.61 -21.17 1.48
C GLU A 164 4.06 -20.20 0.36
N PRO A 165 5.10 -19.38 0.59
CA PRO A 165 6.01 -19.37 1.75
C PRO A 165 5.55 -18.51 2.95
N PHE A 166 4.32 -17.98 2.94
CA PHE A 166 3.90 -16.95 3.89
C PHE A 166 3.76 -17.45 5.33
N GLU A 167 3.36 -18.72 5.53
CA GLU A 167 3.26 -19.29 6.88
C GLU A 167 4.64 -19.42 7.53
N GLN A 168 5.64 -19.91 6.79
CA GLN A 168 7.02 -19.96 7.26
C GLN A 168 7.57 -18.56 7.55
N TRP A 169 7.26 -17.59 6.69
CA TRP A 169 7.68 -16.20 6.86
C TRP A 169 7.07 -15.55 8.09
N ARG A 170 5.77 -15.76 8.33
CA ARG A 170 5.07 -15.30 9.54
C ARG A 170 5.73 -15.89 10.79
N SER A 171 5.90 -17.20 10.83
CA SER A 171 6.54 -17.90 11.95
C SER A 171 7.96 -17.39 12.24
N ARG A 172 8.76 -17.15 11.19
CA ARG A 172 10.12 -16.61 11.35
C ARG A 172 10.12 -15.18 11.88
N PHE A 173 9.20 -14.34 11.40
CA PHE A 173 9.04 -12.99 11.92
C PHE A 173 8.65 -13.01 13.40
N GLU A 174 7.64 -13.79 13.77
CA GLU A 174 7.17 -13.91 15.16
C GLU A 174 8.31 -14.33 16.10
N ALA A 175 9.10 -15.34 15.70
CA ALA A 175 10.25 -15.79 16.48
C ALA A 175 11.33 -14.71 16.63
N TRP A 176 11.65 -13.97 15.57
CA TRP A 176 12.59 -12.85 15.62
C TRP A 176 12.04 -11.69 16.47
N HIS A 177 10.78 -11.32 16.29
CA HIS A 177 10.12 -10.23 17.01
C HIS A 177 10.11 -10.47 18.52
N ALA A 178 9.87 -11.72 18.95
CA ALA A 178 9.93 -12.10 20.36
C ALA A 178 11.31 -11.91 21.01
N THR A 179 12.38 -11.85 20.21
CA THR A 179 13.76 -11.66 20.70
C THR A 179 14.16 -10.20 20.90
N LEU A 180 13.32 -9.24 20.45
CA LEU A 180 13.69 -7.82 20.47
C LEU A 180 13.73 -7.23 21.89
N GLY A 181 12.97 -7.79 22.83
CA GLY A 181 12.87 -7.26 24.19
C GLY A 181 12.39 -5.81 24.19
N THR A 182 13.25 -4.87 24.63
CA THR A 182 12.97 -3.43 24.63
C THR A 182 13.50 -2.69 23.41
N ARG A 183 14.15 -3.38 22.46
CA ARG A 183 14.67 -2.77 21.25
C ARG A 183 13.50 -2.34 20.36
N ASP A 184 13.57 -1.12 19.83
CA ASP A 184 12.58 -0.62 18.87
C ASP A 184 12.52 -1.51 17.62
N LEU A 185 11.29 -1.79 17.15
CA LEU A 185 11.02 -2.65 16.00
C LEU A 185 11.74 -2.16 14.74
N TRP A 186 11.73 -0.85 14.49
CA TRP A 186 12.26 -0.26 13.27
C TRP A 186 13.77 -0.15 13.29
N ASP A 187 14.34 0.15 14.45
CA ASP A 187 15.80 0.08 14.65
C ASP A 187 16.31 -1.34 14.43
N ALA A 188 15.59 -2.36 14.94
CA ALA A 188 15.95 -3.76 14.73
C ALA A 188 15.77 -4.20 13.27
N ALA A 189 14.65 -3.84 12.65
CA ALA A 189 14.38 -4.17 11.26
C ALA A 189 15.41 -3.56 10.31
N SER A 190 15.93 -2.37 10.60
CA SER A 190 16.90 -1.65 9.77
C SER A 190 18.25 -2.36 9.62
N ASP A 191 18.61 -3.23 10.57
CA ASP A 191 19.85 -4.01 10.51
C ASP A 191 19.75 -5.24 9.59
N ILE A 192 18.53 -5.67 9.25
CA ILE A 192 18.29 -6.86 8.42
C ILE A 192 18.43 -6.49 6.95
N ARG A 193 19.31 -7.22 6.25
CA ARG A 193 19.60 -7.05 4.82
C ARG A 193 19.10 -8.23 4.00
#